data_AF-A0A958QLX7-F1
#
_entry.id   AF-A0A958QLX7-F1
#
_cell.length_a   1.000
_cell.length_b   1.000
_cell.length_c   1.000
_cell.angle_alpha   90.00
_cell.angle_beta   90.00
_cell.angle_gamma   90.00
#
_symmetry.space_group_name_H-M   'P 1'
#
loop_
_entity.id
_entity.type
_entity.pdbx_description
1 polymer ?
#
loop_
_entity_poly.entity_id
_entity_poly.type
_entity_poly.pdbx_seq_one_letter_code
_entity_poly.pdbx_strand_id
1 'polypeptide(L)'
;MSLITLKNFFSDLSDFVKKVSADERIPARDKKVIVALVALIISPIDIIPDWIPIIGVLDDLIILAIVLDYLFNVLDQNILLSHYPWGMKSYTWIRRAAKTVTGLTPGFIKKWIWKYKPEPY
;
A
#
# COMPACT_ATOMS: atom_id res chain seq x y z
N MET A 1 0.32 -19.23 -15.30
CA MET A 1 1.26 -18.15 -14.90
C MET A 1 2.67 -18.74 -14.91
N SER A 2 3.63 -18.18 -15.65
CA SER A 2 5.01 -18.71 -15.64
C SER A 2 5.74 -18.26 -14.37
N LEU A 3 6.66 -19.08 -13.83
CA LEU A 3 7.52 -18.70 -12.69
C LEU A 3 8.35 -17.44 -12.98
N ILE A 4 8.67 -17.18 -14.25
CA ILE A 4 9.41 -16.00 -14.70
C ILE A 4 8.56 -14.74 -14.52
N THR A 5 7.28 -14.78 -14.89
CA THR A 5 6.33 -13.67 -14.72
C THR A 5 6.19 -13.27 -13.26
N LEU A 6 6.14 -14.26 -12.36
CA LEU A 6 6.03 -14.03 -10.92
C LEU A 6 7.28 -13.35 -10.35
N LYS A 7 8.48 -13.82 -10.74
CA LYS A 7 9.74 -13.21 -10.33
C LYS A 7 9.87 -11.76 -10.79
N ASN A 8 9.50 -11.48 -12.04
CA ASN A 8 9.50 -10.12 -12.58
C ASN A 8 8.54 -9.22 -11.79
N PHE A 9 7.34 -9.70 -11.49
CA PHE A 9 6.38 -8.95 -10.68
C PHE A 9 6.94 -8.57 -9.30
N PHE A 10 7.55 -9.50 -8.56
CA PHE A 10 8.14 -9.20 -7.26
C PHE A 10 9.33 -8.23 -7.36
N SER A 11 10.14 -8.35 -8.42
CA SER A 11 11.23 -7.41 -8.70
C SER A 11 10.68 -5.99 -8.92
N ASP A 12 9.71 -5.86 -9.82
CA ASP A 12 9.04 -4.60 -10.14
C ASP A 12 8.38 -3.98 -8.91
N LEU A 13 7.76 -4.81 -8.06
CA LEU A 13 7.15 -4.38 -6.81
C LEU A 13 8.18 -3.82 -5.84
N SER A 14 9.30 -4.53 -5.67
CA SER A 14 10.37 -4.09 -4.79
C SER A 14 11.00 -2.78 -5.27
N ASP A 15 11.18 -2.62 -6.59
CA ASP A 15 11.75 -1.41 -7.18
C ASP A 15 10.79 -0.24 -7.11
N PHE A 16 9.50 -0.48 -7.34
CA PHE A 16 8.45 0.51 -7.17
C PHE A 16 8.43 1.05 -5.74
N VAL A 17 8.38 0.16 -4.75
CA VAL A 17 8.39 0.54 -3.33
C VAL A 17 9.62 1.35 -2.97
N LYS A 18 10.81 0.92 -3.42
CA LYS A 18 12.07 1.64 -3.17
C LYS A 18 12.03 3.04 -3.78
N LYS A 19 11.62 3.16 -5.05
CA LYS A 19 11.57 4.45 -5.76
C LYS A 19 10.58 5.41 -5.11
N VAL A 20 9.38 4.94 -4.77
CA VAL A 20 8.38 5.74 -4.07
C VAL A 20 8.91 6.17 -2.70
N SER A 21 9.49 5.26 -1.91
CA SER A 21 10.03 5.58 -0.58
C SER A 21 11.23 6.53 -0.62
N ALA A 22 12.02 6.51 -1.71
CA ALA A 22 13.17 7.37 -1.91
C ALA A 22 12.79 8.77 -2.45
N ASP A 23 11.58 8.95 -2.98
CA ASP A 23 11.18 10.22 -3.61
C ASP A 23 11.17 11.37 -2.59
N GLU A 24 11.94 12.42 -2.86
CA GLU A 24 12.12 13.57 -1.96
C GLU A 24 10.83 14.36 -1.73
N ARG A 25 9.89 14.29 -2.68
CA ARG A 25 8.60 14.98 -2.60
C ARG A 25 7.66 14.35 -1.57
N ILE A 26 7.96 13.14 -1.08
CA ILE A 26 7.18 12.49 -0.02
C ILE A 26 7.70 12.94 1.35
N PRO A 27 6.84 13.49 2.24
CA PRO A 27 7.23 13.86 3.59
C PRO A 27 7.80 12.66 4.37
N ALA A 28 8.78 12.92 5.25
CA ALA A 28 9.46 11.87 6.02
C ALA A 28 8.50 11.01 6.86
N ARG A 29 7.38 11.59 7.33
CA ARG A 29 6.31 10.85 8.01
C ARG A 29 5.74 9.77 7.11
N ASP A 30 5.39 10.11 5.88
CA ASP A 30 4.71 9.22 4.96
C ASP A 30 5.65 8.16 4.39
N LYS A 31 6.95 8.48 4.27
CA LYS A 31 8.01 7.48 4.02
C LYS A 31 8.04 6.40 5.10
N LYS A 32 7.98 6.78 6.38
CA LYS A 32 7.92 5.81 7.49
C LYS A 32 6.67 4.94 7.41
N VAL A 33 5.52 5.51 7.01
CA VAL A 33 4.29 4.74 6.81
C VAL A 33 4.45 3.75 5.67
N ILE A 34 5.02 4.13 4.53
CA ILE A 34 5.26 3.21 3.41
C ILE A 34 6.17 2.05 3.84
N VAL A 35 7.27 2.35 4.53
CA VAL A 35 8.18 1.32 5.06
C VAL A 35 7.46 0.41 6.03
N ALA A 36 6.63 0.95 6.93
CA ALA A 36 5.84 0.16 7.86
C ALA A 36 4.85 -0.75 7.13
N LEU A 37 4.11 -0.24 6.14
CA LEU A 37 3.16 -1.01 5.34
C LEU A 37 3.84 -2.14 4.55
N VAL A 38 5.01 -1.87 3.99
CA VAL A 38 5.82 -2.88 3.28
C VAL A 38 6.32 -3.93 4.26
N ALA A 39 6.76 -3.50 5.44
CA ALA A 39 7.12 -4.41 6.52
C ALA A 39 5.91 -5.27 6.93
N LEU A 40 4.69 -4.74 7.01
CA LEU A 40 3.50 -5.53 7.32
C LEU A 40 3.23 -6.63 6.27
N ILE A 41 3.44 -6.36 4.99
CA ILE A 41 3.23 -7.35 3.91
C ILE A 41 4.32 -8.43 3.89
N ILE A 42 5.57 -8.04 4.18
CA ILE A 42 6.73 -8.95 4.16
C ILE A 42 6.91 -9.66 5.50
N SER A 43 6.31 -9.12 6.56
CA SER A 43 6.45 -9.59 7.93
C SER A 43 5.94 -11.04 8.03
N PRO A 44 6.75 -11.97 8.55
CA PRO A 44 6.31 -13.31 8.90
C PRO A 44 5.46 -13.33 10.19
N ILE A 45 5.20 -12.17 10.79
CA ILE A 45 4.40 -12.01 12.00
C ILE A 45 2.95 -11.86 11.59
N ASP A 46 2.16 -12.89 11.84
CA ASP A 46 0.70 -12.76 11.95
C ASP A 46 0.39 -11.76 13.07
N ILE A 47 -0.14 -10.59 12.69
CA ILE A 47 -0.58 -9.57 13.66
C ILE A 47 -1.71 -10.14 14.52
N ILE A 48 -2.48 -11.08 13.96
CA ILE A 48 -3.54 -11.81 14.62
C ILE A 48 -3.12 -13.27 14.76
N PRO A 49 -2.86 -13.76 15.98
CA PRO A 49 -2.38 -15.13 16.13
C PRO A 49 -3.46 -16.14 15.70
N ASP A 50 -3.03 -17.27 15.15
CA ASP A 50 -3.84 -18.32 14.47
C ASP A 50 -4.95 -19.01 15.29
N TRP A 51 -5.15 -18.62 16.54
CA TRP A 51 -6.10 -19.23 17.49
C TRP A 51 -7.56 -18.82 17.21
N ILE A 52 -7.82 -17.90 16.27
CA ILE A 52 -9.17 -17.50 15.90
C ILE A 52 -9.44 -17.79 14.40
N PRO A 53 -10.02 -18.96 14.07
CA PRO A 53 -10.08 -19.51 12.71
C PRO A 53 -10.94 -18.71 11.70
N ILE A 54 -11.67 -17.69 12.13
CA ILE A 54 -12.48 -16.81 11.27
C ILE A 54 -11.80 -15.44 11.06
N ILE A 55 -10.91 -15.04 11.96
CA ILE A 55 -10.29 -13.70 11.93
C ILE A 55 -9.05 -13.67 11.03
N GLY A 56 -8.31 -14.77 10.90
CA GLY A 56 -7.07 -14.82 10.10
C GLY A 56 -7.25 -14.32 8.65
N VAL A 57 -8.32 -14.74 7.96
CA VAL A 57 -8.59 -14.28 6.57
C VAL A 57 -9.01 -12.80 6.52
N LEU A 58 -9.66 -12.31 7.57
CA LEU A 58 -10.12 -10.93 7.64
C LEU A 58 -8.95 -9.96 7.85
N ASP A 59 -7.89 -10.40 8.54
CA ASP A 59 -6.71 -9.58 8.82
C ASP A 59 -5.98 -9.19 7.54
N ASP A 60 -5.66 -10.18 6.69
CA ASP A 60 -4.98 -9.96 5.42
C ASP A 60 -5.74 -9.00 4.52
N LEU A 61 -7.07 -9.12 4.49
CA LEU A 61 -7.94 -8.22 3.71
C LEU A 61 -7.95 -6.80 4.28
N ILE A 62 -7.94 -6.65 5.60
CA ILE A 62 -7.86 -5.34 6.26
C ILE A 62 -6.49 -4.70 6.01
N ILE A 63 -5.39 -5.44 6.17
CA ILE A 63 -4.03 -4.96 5.89
C ILE A 63 -3.93 -4.53 4.43
N LEU A 64 -4.39 -5.36 3.50
CA LEU A 64 -4.41 -5.02 2.09
C LEU A 64 -5.24 -3.76 1.81
N ALA A 65 -6.42 -3.64 2.43
CA ALA A 65 -7.26 -2.44 2.30
C ALA A 65 -6.55 -1.18 2.82
N ILE A 66 -5.88 -1.27 3.97
CA ILE A 66 -5.07 -0.17 4.53
C ILE A 66 -3.96 0.24 3.57
N VAL A 67 -3.21 -0.74 3.03
CA VAL A 67 -2.11 -0.49 2.08
C VAL A 67 -2.63 0.20 0.83
N LEU A 68 -3.68 -0.36 0.21
CA LEU A 68 -4.25 0.17 -1.03
C LEU A 68 -4.87 1.55 -0.83
N ASP A 69 -5.60 1.75 0.26
CA ASP A 69 -6.19 3.05 0.58
C ASP A 69 -5.10 4.10 0.84
N TYR A 70 -4.04 3.75 1.57
CA TYR A 70 -2.95 4.68 1.83
C TYR A 70 -2.17 5.03 0.55
N LEU A 71 -1.76 4.04 -0.24
CA LEU A 71 -1.05 4.31 -1.47
C LEU A 71 -1.94 5.09 -2.44
N PHE A 72 -3.12 4.60 -2.81
CA PHE A 72 -3.83 5.15 -3.96
C PHE A 72 -4.76 6.33 -3.65
N ASN A 73 -5.15 6.52 -2.38
CA ASN A 73 -6.05 7.61 -1.99
C ASN A 73 -5.39 8.68 -1.11
N VAL A 74 -4.28 8.36 -0.42
CA VAL A 74 -3.62 9.30 0.51
C VAL A 74 -2.38 9.91 -0.11
N LEU A 75 -1.44 9.10 -0.59
CA LEU A 75 -0.23 9.61 -1.22
C LEU A 75 -0.53 10.38 -2.51
N ASP A 76 0.36 11.31 -2.85
CA ASP A 76 0.26 12.06 -4.10
C ASP A 76 0.26 11.13 -5.31
N GLN A 77 -0.81 11.24 -6.10
CA GLN A 77 -1.05 10.39 -7.26
C GLN A 77 -0.03 10.62 -8.37
N ASN A 78 0.51 11.83 -8.50
CA ASN A 78 1.55 12.15 -9.48
C ASN A 78 2.85 11.43 -9.14
N ILE A 79 3.21 11.35 -7.85
CA ILE A 79 4.40 10.63 -7.40
C ILE A 79 4.24 9.13 -7.67
N LEU A 80 3.11 8.54 -7.26
CA LEU A 80 2.84 7.12 -7.49
C LEU A 80 2.83 6.76 -8.97
N LEU A 81 2.12 7.54 -9.79
CA LEU A 81 2.08 7.34 -11.25
C LEU A 81 3.46 7.42 -11.89
N SER A 82 4.33 8.31 -11.40
CA SER A 82 5.68 8.47 -11.96
C SER A 82 6.58 7.25 -11.77
N HIS A 83 6.29 6.41 -10.77
CA HIS A 83 7.09 5.22 -10.46
C HIS A 83 6.39 3.90 -10.78
N TYR A 84 5.10 3.92 -11.12
CA TYR A 84 4.26 2.72 -11.25
C TYR A 84 4.60 1.87 -12.50
N PRO A 85 5.08 0.62 -12.34
CA PRO A 85 5.65 -0.15 -13.46
C PRO A 85 4.61 -0.91 -14.30
N TRP A 86 3.40 -1.16 -13.79
CA TRP A 86 2.44 -2.08 -14.42
C TRP A 86 1.45 -1.44 -15.41
N GLY A 87 1.67 -0.16 -15.76
CA GLY A 87 0.88 0.57 -16.75
C GLY A 87 -0.42 1.22 -16.25
N MET A 88 -1.00 2.11 -17.05
CA MET A 88 -2.13 2.95 -16.62
C MET A 88 -3.44 2.15 -16.39
N LYS A 89 -3.67 1.07 -17.15
CA LYS A 89 -4.89 0.25 -17.01
C LYS A 89 -4.99 -0.40 -15.63
N SER A 90 -3.89 -0.96 -15.13
CA SER A 90 -3.84 -1.57 -13.80
C SER A 90 -3.88 -0.50 -12.71
N TYR A 91 -3.17 0.62 -12.88
CA TYR A 91 -3.24 1.75 -11.94
C TYR A 91 -4.67 2.25 -11.71
N THR A 92 -5.41 2.51 -12.79
CA THR A 92 -6.79 3.01 -12.70
C THR A 92 -7.74 2.01 -12.08
N TRP A 93 -7.58 0.72 -12.37
CA TRP A 93 -8.35 -0.35 -11.75
C TRP A 93 -8.06 -0.48 -10.25
N ILE A 94 -6.78 -0.50 -9.86
CA ILE A 94 -6.38 -0.60 -8.45
C ILE A 94 -6.84 0.63 -7.68
N ARG A 95 -6.70 1.83 -8.24
CA ARG A 95 -7.22 3.07 -7.61
C ARG A 95 -8.73 3.01 -7.42
N ARG A 96 -9.47 2.43 -8.37
CA ARG A 96 -10.92 2.26 -8.25
C ARG A 96 -11.26 1.26 -7.15
N ALA A 97 -10.54 0.14 -7.07
CA ALA A 97 -10.67 -0.82 -5.97
C ALA A 97 -10.32 -0.17 -4.62
N ALA A 98 -9.22 0.58 -4.54
CA ALA A 98 -8.77 1.31 -3.36
C ALA A 98 -9.87 2.21 -2.79
N LYS A 99 -10.54 2.99 -3.65
CA LYS A 99 -11.68 3.84 -3.23
C LYS A 99 -12.85 3.06 -2.65
N THR A 100 -13.09 1.84 -3.13
CA THR A 100 -14.15 0.97 -2.60
C THR A 100 -13.75 0.40 -1.24
N VAL A 101 -12.50 -0.04 -1.10
CA VAL A 101 -12.00 -0.64 0.15
C VAL A 101 -11.66 0.38 1.22
N THR A 102 -11.64 1.69 0.91
CA THR A 102 -11.56 2.77 1.91
C THR A 102 -12.60 2.60 3.02
N GLY A 103 -13.79 2.03 2.74
CA GLY A 103 -14.81 1.75 3.76
C GLY A 103 -14.41 0.65 4.76
N LEU A 104 -13.52 -0.26 4.36
CA LEU A 104 -13.00 -1.36 5.18
C LEU A 104 -11.84 -0.92 6.09
N THR A 105 -11.12 0.14 5.72
CA THR A 105 -10.05 0.71 6.54
C THR A 105 -10.61 1.23 7.87
N PRO A 106 -10.21 0.68 9.04
CA PRO A 106 -10.77 1.07 10.32
C PRO A 106 -10.60 2.56 10.62
N GLY A 107 -11.65 3.19 11.16
CA GLY A 107 -11.67 4.64 11.40
C GLY A 107 -10.60 5.14 12.37
N PHE A 108 -10.13 4.29 13.30
CA PHE A 108 -9.00 4.62 14.17
C PHE A 108 -7.69 4.78 13.39
N ILE A 109 -7.43 3.93 12.39
CA ILE A 109 -6.22 4.02 11.54
C ILE A 109 -6.24 5.31 10.73
N LYS A 110 -7.39 5.66 10.12
CA LYS A 110 -7.54 6.91 9.37
C LYS A 110 -7.21 8.14 10.23
N LYS A 111 -7.70 8.21 11.46
CA LYS A 111 -7.43 9.35 12.35
C LYS A 111 -5.94 9.52 12.68
N TRP A 112 -5.19 8.42 12.73
CA TRP A 112 -3.77 8.42 13.11
C TRP A 112 -2.82 8.57 11.91
N ILE A 113 -3.14 7.94 10.77
CA ILE A 113 -2.24 7.81 9.63
C ILE A 113 -2.64 8.74 8.45
N TRP A 114 -3.93 8.98 8.16
CA TRP A 114 -4.42 9.69 6.95
C TRP A 114 -4.25 11.23 6.98
N LYS A 115 -3.42 11.78 7.87
CA LYS A 115 -3.09 13.22 7.87
C LYS A 115 -2.06 13.58 6.79
N TYR A 116 -2.23 13.09 5.56
CA TYR A 116 -1.39 13.53 4.45
C TYR A 116 -1.77 14.96 4.10
N LYS A 117 -0.87 15.88 4.44
CA LYS A 117 -0.88 17.23 3.91
C LYS A 117 0.18 17.23 2.82
N PRO A 118 -0.19 17.22 1.52
CA PRO A 118 0.79 17.53 0.50
C PRO A 118 1.33 18.93 0.84
N GLU A 119 2.63 19.07 1.05
CA GLU A 119 3.22 20.40 1.19
C GLU A 119 2.93 21.16 -0.10
N PRO A 120 2.45 22.42 0.00
CA PRO A 120 2.15 23.21 -1.17
C PRO A 120 3.48 23.60 -1.79
N TYR A 121 3.93 22.84 -2.77
CA TYR A 121 4.85 23.37 -3.77
C TYR A 121 4.03 24.15 -4.79
#